data_AF-A0A7Z9R1G9-F1
#
_entry.id   AF-A0A7Z9R1G9-F1
#
_cell.length_a   1.000
_cell.length_b   1.000
_cell.length_c   1.000
_cell.angle_alpha   90.00
_cell.angle_beta   90.00
_cell.angle_gamma   90.00
#
_symmetry.space_group_name_H-M   'P 1'
#
loop_
_entity.id
_entity.type
_entity.pdbx_description
1 polymer ?
#
loop_
_entity_poly.entity_id
_entity_poly.type
_entity_poly.pdbx_seq_one_letter_code
_entity_poly.pdbx_strand_id
1 'polypeptide(L)'
;LEYSGMRWSAFMLAEYVALVGVASLITTLFFGGYHVPWLHLWEGAPQWLVTILQVIKFSLFTLFFCWFQIQLRWTVPKFRFDQTMALGWKKLLPLSLANVVVTAFVILAFA
;
A
#
# COMPACT_ATOMS: atom_id res chain seq x y z
N LEU A 1 8.75 2.52 -28.27
CA LEU A 1 7.58 1.82 -28.88
C LEU A 1 8.10 0.73 -29.83
N GLU A 2 8.95 -0.17 -29.33
CA GLU A 2 9.64 -1.21 -30.14
C GLU A 2 9.75 -2.54 -29.38
N TYR A 3 8.71 -2.92 -28.64
CA TYR A 3 8.69 -4.22 -27.97
C TYR A 3 7.81 -5.20 -28.74
N SER A 4 8.45 -6.19 -29.36
CA SER A 4 7.78 -7.35 -29.97
C SER A 4 7.13 -8.23 -28.88
N GLY A 5 6.02 -8.89 -29.22
CA GLY A 5 4.97 -9.40 -28.33
C GLY A 5 5.40 -10.00 -26.99
N MET A 6 6.43 -10.85 -26.96
CA MET A 6 6.89 -11.48 -25.69
C MET A 6 7.60 -10.50 -24.74
N ARG A 7 8.31 -9.50 -25.27
CA ARG A 7 8.92 -8.45 -24.43
C ARG A 7 7.87 -7.44 -23.96
N TRP A 8 6.83 -7.20 -24.76
CA TRP A 8 5.69 -6.38 -24.36
C TRP A 8 4.89 -7.02 -23.22
N SER A 9 4.62 -8.33 -23.32
CA SER A 9 3.90 -9.04 -22.26
C SER A 9 4.69 -9.07 -20.95
N ALA A 10 6.01 -9.28 -21.00
CA ALA A 10 6.88 -9.21 -19.82
C ALA A 10 6.88 -7.82 -19.17
N PHE A 11 6.92 -6.75 -19.98
CA PHE A 11 6.83 -5.36 -19.48
C PHE A 11 5.48 -5.10 -18.79
N MET A 12 4.37 -5.50 -19.40
CA MET A 12 3.04 -5.33 -18.80
C MET A 12 2.88 -6.15 -17.53
N LEU A 13 3.35 -7.39 -17.52
CA LEU A 13 3.32 -8.24 -16.32
C LEU A 13 4.11 -7.59 -15.17
N ALA A 14 5.29 -7.05 -15.45
CA ALA A 14 6.11 -6.37 -14.44
C ALA A 14 5.38 -5.15 -13.84
N GLU A 15 4.66 -4.37 -14.65
CA GLU A 15 3.87 -3.25 -14.14
C GLU A 15 2.74 -3.71 -13.21
N TYR A 16 2.04 -4.79 -13.55
CA TYR A 16 0.98 -5.35 -12.70
C TYR A 16 1.52 -5.97 -11.41
N VAL A 17 2.69 -6.63 -11.46
CA VAL A 17 3.36 -7.13 -10.26
C VAL A 17 3.77 -5.98 -9.34
N ALA A 18 4.28 -4.88 -9.90
CA ALA A 18 4.62 -3.69 -9.12
C ALA A 18 3.37 -3.05 -8.46
N LEU A 19 2.24 -3.00 -9.16
CA LEU A 19 0.96 -2.53 -8.60
C LEU A 19 0.54 -3.35 -7.37
N VAL A 20 0.59 -4.68 -7.47
CA VAL A 20 0.26 -5.59 -6.36
C VAL A 20 1.28 -5.47 -5.24
N GLY A 21 2.57 -5.32 -5.57
CA GLY A 21 3.65 -5.13 -4.60
C GLY A 21 3.49 -3.86 -3.77
N VAL A 22 3.12 -2.74 -4.40
CA VAL A 22 2.86 -1.49 -3.67
C VAL A 22 1.59 -1.61 -2.81
N ALA A 23 0.53 -2.24 -3.32
CA ALA A 23 -0.70 -2.46 -2.56
C ALA A 23 -0.47 -3.33 -1.31
N SER A 24 0.36 -4.37 -1.43
CA SER A 24 0.68 -5.26 -0.31
C SER A 24 1.53 -4.55 0.74
N LEU A 25 2.51 -3.73 0.34
CA LEU A 25 3.32 -2.91 1.25
C LEU A 25 2.49 -1.89 2.03
N ILE A 26 1.53 -1.22 1.37
CA ILE A 26 0.63 -0.28 2.06
C ILE A 26 -0.24 -1.02 3.09
N THR A 27 -0.74 -2.19 2.72
CA THR A 27 -1.57 -3.02 3.59
C THR A 27 -0.80 -3.49 4.83
N THR A 28 0.47 -3.89 4.68
CA THR A 28 1.30 -4.34 5.80
C THR A 28 1.72 -3.20 6.72
N LEU A 29 2.21 -2.08 6.15
CA LEU A 29 2.77 -0.98 6.93
C LEU A 29 1.71 -0.17 7.68
N PHE A 30 0.55 0.09 7.06
CA PHE A 30 -0.46 0.97 7.64
C PHE A 30 -1.68 0.23 8.21
N PHE A 31 -2.09 -0.90 7.61
CA PHE A 31 -3.33 -1.60 7.99
C PHE A 31 -3.10 -2.87 8.81
N GLY A 32 -1.89 -3.03 9.36
CA GLY A 32 -1.51 -4.13 10.24
C GLY A 32 -1.46 -5.49 9.54
N GLY A 33 -1.36 -5.52 8.20
CA GLY A 33 -1.19 -6.73 7.40
C GLY A 33 -2.20 -7.83 7.74
N TYR A 34 -1.69 -8.96 8.20
CA TYR A 34 -2.44 -10.15 8.60
C TYR A 34 -3.03 -10.09 10.01
N HIS A 35 -2.71 -9.09 10.82
CA HIS A 35 -3.20 -9.02 12.19
C HIS A 35 -4.69 -8.67 12.21
N VAL A 36 -5.54 -9.62 12.62
CA VAL A 36 -6.97 -9.38 12.85
C VAL A 36 -7.11 -8.89 14.29
N PRO A 37 -7.56 -7.65 14.53
CA PRO A 37 -7.84 -7.18 15.88
C PRO A 37 -8.95 -8.04 16.50
N TRP A 38 -8.90 -8.24 17.82
CA TRP A 38 -9.82 -9.09 18.62
C TRP A 38 -9.66 -10.62 18.54
N LEU A 39 -8.57 -11.14 17.95
CA LEU A 39 -8.28 -12.59 17.98
C LEU A 39 -8.09 -13.17 19.39
N HIS A 40 -7.64 -12.36 20.34
CA HIS A 40 -7.49 -12.71 21.75
C HIS A 40 -8.83 -12.89 22.49
N LEU A 41 -9.96 -12.45 21.94
CA LEU A 41 -11.28 -12.73 22.52
C LEU A 41 -11.86 -14.08 22.05
N TRP A 42 -11.23 -14.72 21.07
CA TRP A 42 -11.67 -16.00 20.49
C TRP A 42 -10.82 -17.15 21.03
N GLU A 43 -10.69 -17.27 22.35
CA GLU A 43 -9.84 -18.28 23.04
C GLU A 43 -10.25 -19.76 22.81
N GLY A 44 -11.24 -20.04 21.95
CA GLY A 44 -11.69 -21.40 21.62
C GLY A 44 -11.79 -21.71 20.13
N ALA A 45 -11.38 -20.80 19.24
CA ALA A 45 -11.51 -21.02 17.80
C ALA A 45 -10.39 -21.92 17.28
N PRO A 46 -10.67 -22.83 16.34
CA PRO A 46 -9.65 -23.71 15.81
C PRO A 46 -8.62 -22.91 14.99
N GLN A 47 -7.34 -23.21 15.19
CA GLN A 47 -6.20 -22.49 14.60
C GLN A 47 -6.30 -22.31 13.07
N TRP A 48 -6.90 -23.28 12.37
CA TRP A 48 -7.08 -23.21 10.91
C TRP A 48 -8.08 -22.12 10.47
N LEU A 49 -9.09 -21.83 11.28
CA LEU A 49 -10.08 -20.78 10.98
C LEU A 49 -9.45 -19.39 11.15
N VAL A 50 -8.63 -19.25 12.19
CA VAL A 50 -7.87 -18.02 12.47
C VAL A 50 -6.91 -17.70 11.32
N THR A 51 -6.12 -18.67 10.85
CA THR A 51 -5.18 -18.45 9.75
C THR A 51 -5.88 -18.12 8.44
N ILE A 52 -7.00 -18.79 8.13
CA ILE A 52 -7.82 -18.46 6.96
C ILE A 52 -8.34 -17.02 7.04
N LEU A 53 -8.86 -16.60 8.20
CA LEU A 53 -9.38 -15.24 8.38
C LEU A 53 -8.29 -14.18 8.20
N GLN A 54 -7.08 -14.44 8.71
CA GLN A 54 -5.92 -13.57 8.53
C GLN A 54 -5.53 -13.42 7.05
N VAL A 55 -5.51 -14.54 6.31
CA VAL A 55 -5.21 -14.54 4.86
C VAL A 55 -6.30 -13.83 4.06
N ILE A 56 -7.57 -14.06 4.41
CA ILE A 56 -8.72 -13.38 3.76
C ILE A 56 -8.63 -11.89 4.01
N LYS A 57 -8.40 -11.45 5.25
CA LYS A 57 -8.21 -10.02 5.56
C LYS A 57 -7.09 -9.44 4.70
N PHE A 58 -5.91 -10.03 4.73
CA PHE A 58 -4.77 -9.52 3.97
C PHE A 58 -5.05 -9.43 2.47
N SER A 59 -5.67 -10.47 1.91
CA SER A 59 -6.03 -10.52 0.49
C SER A 59 -7.09 -9.48 0.13
N LEU A 60 -8.11 -9.31 0.98
CA LEU A 60 -9.18 -8.34 0.77
C LEU A 60 -8.66 -6.91 0.77
N PHE A 61 -7.80 -6.54 1.73
CA PHE A 61 -7.21 -5.21 1.78
C PHE A 61 -6.26 -4.98 0.61
N THR A 62 -5.45 -5.98 0.23
CA THR A 62 -4.57 -5.87 -0.95
C THR A 62 -5.40 -5.66 -2.22
N LEU A 63 -6.48 -6.42 -2.41
CA LEU A 63 -7.40 -6.27 -3.55
C LEU A 63 -8.12 -4.91 -3.52
N PHE A 64 -8.52 -4.43 -2.35
CA PHE A 64 -9.10 -3.10 -2.19
C PHE A 64 -8.14 -2.00 -2.64
N PHE A 65 -6.86 -2.06 -2.26
CA PHE A 65 -5.85 -1.09 -2.70
C PHE A 65 -5.50 -1.22 -4.18
N CYS A 66 -5.51 -2.43 -4.75
CA CYS A 66 -5.38 -2.61 -6.19
C CYS A 66 -6.56 -1.96 -6.92
N TRP A 67 -7.79 -2.21 -6.47
CA TRP A 67 -9.00 -1.59 -7.03
C TRP A 67 -8.95 -0.07 -6.91
N PHE A 68 -8.55 0.46 -5.76
CA PHE A 68 -8.41 1.90 -5.54
C PHE A 68 -7.38 2.54 -6.48
N GLN A 69 -6.22 1.92 -6.68
CA GLN A 69 -5.21 2.40 -7.62
C GLN A 69 -5.73 2.40 -9.07
N ILE A 70 -6.54 1.42 -9.47
CA ILE A 70 -7.17 1.39 -10.79
C ILE A 70 -8.18 2.53 -10.92
N GLN A 71 -9.01 2.79 -9.90
CA GLN A 71 -9.93 3.93 -9.90
C GLN A 71 -9.20 5.28 -10.00
N LEU A 72 -8.06 5.43 -9.30
CA LEU A 72 -7.23 6.63 -9.39
C LEU A 72 -6.70 6.87 -10.81
N ARG A 73 -6.35 5.81 -11.56
CA ARG A 73 -5.93 5.95 -12.97
C ARG A 73 -7.01 6.56 -13.86
N TRP A 74 -8.28 6.41 -13.51
CA TRP A 74 -9.42 6.86 -14.32
C TRP A 74 -9.95 8.23 -13.85
N THR A 75 -9.79 8.54 -12.57
CA THR A 75 -10.31 9.78 -11.95
C THR A 75 -9.32 10.94 -12.01
N VAL A 76 -8.01 10.67 -12.04
CA VAL A 76 -6.97 11.70 -11.98
C VAL A 76 -6.61 12.19 -13.39
N PRO A 77 -6.75 13.49 -13.69
CA PRO A 77 -6.27 14.07 -14.95
C PRO A 77 -4.76 13.91 -15.11
N LYS A 78 -4.29 13.68 -16.33
CA LYS A 78 -2.87 13.47 -16.61
C LYS A 78 -2.02 14.67 -16.17
N PHE A 79 -1.16 14.47 -15.16
CA PHE A 79 -0.23 15.49 -14.68
C PHE A 79 0.98 15.64 -15.60
N ARG A 80 1.48 16.88 -15.71
CA ARG A 80 2.76 17.16 -16.38
C ARG A 80 3.93 16.74 -15.48
N PHE A 81 5.04 16.30 -16.08
CA PHE A 81 6.24 15.85 -15.36
C PHE A 81 6.75 16.91 -14.34
N ASP A 82 6.77 18.18 -14.75
CA ASP A 82 7.20 19.30 -13.89
C ASP A 82 6.34 19.44 -12.62
N GLN A 83 5.04 19.16 -12.73
CA GLN A 83 4.10 19.24 -11.61
C GLN A 83 4.32 18.08 -10.64
N THR A 84 4.57 16.87 -11.15
CA THR A 84 4.88 15.69 -10.32
C THR A 84 6.18 15.89 -9.54
N MET A 85 7.22 16.43 -10.21
CA MET A 85 8.50 16.72 -9.56
C MET A 85 8.36 17.80 -8.48
N ALA A 86 7.59 18.85 -8.77
CA ALA A 86 7.30 19.90 -7.78
C ALA A 86 6.50 19.35 -6.58
N LEU A 87 5.55 18.44 -6.79
CA LEU A 87 4.75 17.85 -5.71
C LEU A 87 5.62 16.97 -4.80
N GLY A 88 6.50 16.14 -5.38
CA GLY A 88 7.48 15.35 -4.65
C GLY A 88 8.42 16.20 -3.80
N TRP A 89 9.12 17.14 -4.44
CA TRP A 89 10.20 17.88 -3.80
C TRP A 89 9.72 19.01 -2.90
N LYS A 90 8.68 19.75 -3.30
CA LYS A 90 8.24 20.94 -2.54
C LYS A 90 7.17 20.62 -1.50
N LYS A 91 6.43 19.52 -1.62
CA LYS A 91 5.33 19.19 -0.70
C LYS A 91 5.57 17.89 0.07
N LEU A 92 5.84 16.77 -0.61
CA LEU A 92 5.91 15.47 0.05
C LEU A 92 7.16 15.30 0.93
N LEU A 93 8.33 15.74 0.46
CA LEU A 93 9.57 15.69 1.27
C LEU A 93 9.51 16.51 2.56
N PRO A 94 9.13 17.80 2.56
CA PRO A 94 9.05 18.54 3.81
C PRO A 94 7.96 17.98 4.74
N LEU A 95 6.86 17.45 4.19
CA LEU A 95 5.79 16.85 4.98
C LEU A 95 6.23 15.54 5.66
N SER A 96 6.99 14.69 4.98
CA SER A 96 7.49 13.43 5.58
C SER A 96 8.50 13.71 6.69
N LEU A 97 9.41 14.67 6.49
CA LEU A 97 10.35 15.12 7.52
C LEU A 97 9.63 15.70 8.73
N ALA A 98 8.61 16.54 8.51
CA ALA A 98 7.79 17.07 9.59
C ALA A 98 7.09 15.96 10.38
N ASN A 99 6.53 14.95 9.70
CA ASN A 99 5.87 13.82 10.37
C ASN A 99 6.84 12.99 11.24
N VAL A 100 8.07 12.76 10.77
CA VAL A 100 9.11 12.07 11.54
C VAL A 100 9.47 12.86 12.80
N VAL A 101 9.68 14.17 12.67
CA VAL A 101 9.99 15.05 13.80
C VAL A 101 8.84 15.07 14.81
N VAL A 102 7.59 15.21 14.36
CA VAL A 102 6.41 15.17 15.23
C VAL A 102 6.32 13.83 15.95
N THR A 103 6.52 12.72 15.25
CA THR A 103 6.50 11.39 15.87
C THR A 103 7.59 11.26 16.94
N ALA A 104 8.79 11.78 16.69
CA ALA A 104 9.87 11.79 17.68
C ALA A 104 9.52 12.61 18.93
N PHE A 105 8.93 13.80 18.76
CA PHE A 105 8.47 14.62 19.89
C PHE A 105 7.36 13.95 20.69
N VAL A 106 6.40 13.32 20.02
CA VAL A 106 5.30 12.59 20.67
C VAL A 106 5.86 11.44 21.51
N ILE A 107 6.78 10.64 20.96
CA ILE A 107 7.41 9.54 21.71
C ILE A 107 8.13 10.08 22.95
N LEU A 108 8.86 11.20 22.83
CA LEU A 108 9.57 11.80 23.96
C LEU A 108 8.62 12.39 25.01
N ALA A 109 7.46 12.91 24.62
CA ALA A 109 6.47 13.45 25.55
C ALA A 109 5.69 12.36 26.32
N PHE A 110 5.56 11.17 25.74
CA PHE A 110 4.90 10.01 26.36
C PHE A 110 5.89 9.03 27.02
N ALA A 111 7.19 9.26 26.90
CA ALA A 111 8.26 8.53 27.60
C ALA A 111 8.53 9.16 28.97
#